data_AF-A0A7S0ZDJ5-F1
#
_entry.id   AF-A0A7S0ZDJ5-F1
#
_cell.length_a   1.000
_cell.length_b   1.000
_cell.length_c   1.000
_cell.angle_alpha   90.00
_cell.angle_beta   90.00
_cell.angle_gamma   90.00
#
_symmetry.space_group_name_H-M   'P 1'
#
loop_
_entity.id
_entity.type
_entity.pdbx_description
1 polymer ?
#
loop_
_entity_poly.entity_id
_entity_poly.type
_entity_poly.pdbx_seq_one_letter_code
_entity_poly.pdbx_strand_id
1 'polypeptide(L)'
;KRLAAQLVILAGTTTDIGERRFSYNRLEYSLNDIRYVLGRARVVKDGNATASVVIITEPARKDFYLKYLSESAFPIESQLDHNLGEHLNTEIVSKIISTKQDAIDYLTWTLFYRRLVQNPNYYGLTQGVSHQYLSEFLSELIENALNDLQACKCIAQQGSDTDDDVLGALNLGIIAAYYSISYSTINLISVSIREKTKMHLLIDLISACNEFESITIRTDNESAILSKIAAHVPLKPPAAVSNSETQLSQYVNPRSKVHLLIQSHLHRMELSSSELEEDRKQCLILALRIVHASVDVIASEGWLKPALFAMELSQMLVQACWDRSQPIYQLPHMSKAIADRLLALNVEGIFDVLDLEEKDRNHAFQLPRNQMKDVATFCNVYPNVEFSAEFVDGMNEYIESESVVVEVSLQREVEDDEEESEKTTKKNEMVPKVFAPKFPMEKDEGWWICVGDVKRNQLLGIRRVALKSSARVKIQFQCPMLEPGQEINEQRVLKVYLMCDSYLGVDQE
;
A
#
# COMPACT_ATOMS: atom_id res chain seq x y z
N LYS A 1 -14.92 -23.17 13.81
CA LYS A 1 -16.38 -23.35 14.04
C LYS A 1 -16.95 -22.03 14.53
N ARG A 2 -18.00 -21.48 13.91
CA ARG A 2 -18.63 -20.24 14.39
C ARG A 2 -19.38 -20.54 15.69
N LEU A 3 -19.05 -19.83 16.78
CA LEU A 3 -19.74 -19.94 18.07
C LEU A 3 -21.21 -19.50 17.91
N ALA A 4 -22.13 -20.28 18.47
CA ALA A 4 -23.56 -20.01 18.51
C ALA A 4 -24.06 -20.11 19.95
N ALA A 5 -25.08 -19.33 20.30
CA ALA A 5 -25.64 -19.26 21.65
C ALA A 5 -27.17 -19.29 21.59
N GLN A 6 -27.81 -19.74 22.67
CA GLN A 6 -29.28 -19.73 22.76
C GLN A 6 -29.83 -18.33 23.09
N LEU A 7 -29.07 -17.53 23.85
CA LEU A 7 -29.36 -16.14 24.16
C LEU A 7 -28.21 -15.27 23.66
N VAL A 8 -28.54 -14.22 22.90
CA VAL A 8 -27.59 -13.18 22.50
C VAL A 8 -28.06 -11.84 23.05
N ILE A 9 -27.15 -11.11 23.71
CA ILE A 9 -27.42 -9.77 24.23
C ILE A 9 -26.51 -8.79 23.50
N LEU A 10 -27.09 -7.87 22.74
CA LEU A 10 -26.40 -6.73 22.15
C LEU A 10 -26.53 -5.53 23.11
N ALA A 11 -25.46 -5.26 23.86
CA ALA A 11 -25.42 -4.20 24.85
C ALA A 11 -24.88 -2.90 24.23
N GLY A 12 -25.77 -2.01 23.80
CA GLY A 12 -25.42 -0.79 23.07
C GLY A 12 -25.41 -1.02 21.55
N THR A 13 -25.79 0.01 20.80
CA THR A 13 -25.91 -0.01 19.33
C THR A 13 -25.07 1.06 18.63
N THR A 14 -24.17 1.68 19.39
CA THR A 14 -23.31 2.77 18.95
C THR A 14 -21.88 2.51 19.39
N THR A 15 -20.94 3.09 18.64
CA THR A 15 -19.53 3.18 18.96
C THR A 15 -19.09 4.63 18.95
N ASP A 16 -18.21 5.01 19.85
CA ASP A 16 -17.67 6.38 19.90
C ASP A 16 -16.52 6.51 18.89
N ILE A 17 -16.55 7.56 18.05
CA ILE A 17 -15.46 7.87 17.12
C ILE A 17 -14.88 9.25 17.42
N GLY A 18 -13.55 9.28 17.63
CA GLY A 18 -12.77 10.49 17.88
C GLY A 18 -12.83 10.99 19.32
N GLU A 19 -11.86 11.84 19.69
CA GLU A 19 -11.66 12.29 21.08
C GLU A 19 -12.23 13.68 21.40
N ARG A 20 -13.21 14.17 20.62
CA ARG A 20 -13.80 15.48 20.89
C ARG A 20 -14.69 15.40 22.14
N ARG A 21 -14.11 15.79 23.27
CA ARG A 21 -14.75 16.02 24.60
C ARG A 21 -16.08 16.80 24.58
N PHE A 22 -16.49 17.38 23.45
CA PHE A 22 -17.71 18.19 23.31
C PHE A 22 -18.59 17.85 22.09
N SER A 23 -18.27 16.82 21.31
CA SER A 23 -19.18 16.31 20.28
C SER A 23 -19.23 14.79 20.36
N TYR A 24 -20.29 14.24 20.95
CA TYR A 24 -20.63 12.83 20.88
C TYR A 24 -20.97 12.46 19.43
N ASN A 25 -19.96 12.31 18.56
CA ASN A 25 -20.15 11.64 17.28
C ASN A 25 -20.14 10.13 17.54
N ARG A 26 -21.25 9.67 18.13
CA ARG A 26 -21.57 8.24 18.20
C ARG A 26 -21.94 7.79 16.82
N LEU A 27 -21.15 6.89 16.26
CA LEU A 27 -21.49 6.20 15.03
C LEU A 27 -22.31 4.96 15.37
N GLU A 28 -23.40 4.78 14.65
CA GLU A 28 -24.26 3.61 14.82
C GLU A 28 -23.62 2.40 14.17
N TYR A 29 -23.81 1.24 14.79
CA TYR A 29 -23.42 0.00 14.15
C TYR A 29 -24.19 -0.17 12.85
N SER A 30 -23.51 -0.68 11.82
CA SER A 30 -24.19 -1.00 10.58
C SER A 30 -25.27 -2.05 10.86
N LEU A 31 -26.38 -1.97 10.13
CA LEU A 31 -27.48 -2.93 10.26
C LEU A 31 -27.01 -4.37 9.98
N ASN A 32 -25.98 -4.52 9.14
CA ASN A 32 -25.35 -5.80 8.85
C ASN A 32 -24.59 -6.36 10.06
N ASP A 33 -23.86 -5.53 10.80
CA ASP A 33 -23.15 -5.95 12.01
C ASP A 33 -24.12 -6.36 13.11
N ILE A 34 -25.19 -5.57 13.29
CA ILE A 34 -26.28 -5.91 14.19
C ILE A 34 -26.85 -7.26 13.78
N ARG A 35 -27.32 -7.42 12.54
CA ARG A 35 -27.89 -8.67 12.04
C ARG A 35 -26.93 -9.86 12.17
N TYR A 36 -25.64 -9.64 11.97
CA TYR A 36 -24.60 -10.65 12.15
C TYR A 36 -24.50 -11.13 13.60
N VAL A 37 -24.53 -10.21 14.56
CA VAL A 37 -24.57 -10.53 16.00
C VAL A 37 -25.86 -11.25 16.36
N LEU A 38 -27.03 -10.73 15.96
CA LEU A 38 -28.31 -11.37 16.24
C LEU A 38 -28.39 -12.79 15.65
N GLY A 39 -27.82 -13.00 14.46
CA GLY A 39 -27.76 -14.30 13.77
C GLY A 39 -26.90 -15.37 14.46
N ARG A 40 -26.17 -15.00 15.53
CA ARG A 40 -25.50 -15.97 16.41
C ARG A 40 -26.47 -16.68 17.36
N ALA A 41 -27.67 -16.14 17.55
CA ALA A 41 -28.72 -16.77 18.33
C ALA A 41 -29.30 -17.97 17.56
N ARG A 42 -29.07 -19.17 18.07
CA ARG A 42 -29.53 -20.42 17.45
C ARG A 42 -30.00 -21.40 18.51
N VAL A 43 -30.87 -22.32 18.12
CA VAL A 43 -31.28 -23.43 18.96
C VAL A 43 -30.08 -24.40 19.07
N VAL A 44 -29.52 -24.53 20.28
CA VAL A 44 -28.29 -25.30 20.53
C VAL A 44 -28.59 -26.76 20.89
N LYS A 45 -29.84 -27.10 21.27
CA LYS A 45 -30.27 -28.46 21.63
C LYS A 45 -31.60 -28.81 20.98
N ASP A 46 -31.73 -30.05 20.52
CA ASP A 46 -32.98 -30.60 20.00
C ASP A 46 -34.04 -30.67 21.12
N GLY A 47 -35.06 -29.83 20.96
CA GLY A 47 -36.17 -29.62 21.88
C GLY A 47 -36.81 -28.27 21.55
N ASN A 48 -38.05 -28.02 21.97
CA ASN A 48 -38.83 -26.78 21.71
C ASN A 48 -38.22 -25.47 22.29
N ALA A 49 -36.90 -25.39 22.42
CA ALA A 49 -36.16 -24.23 22.84
C ALA A 49 -36.14 -23.19 21.72
N THR A 50 -36.81 -22.07 21.92
CA THR A 50 -36.61 -20.88 21.08
C THR A 50 -35.25 -20.25 21.39
N ALA A 51 -34.59 -19.71 20.37
CA ALA A 51 -33.47 -18.80 20.56
C ALA A 51 -34.00 -17.39 20.84
N SER A 52 -33.34 -16.65 21.72
CA SER A 52 -33.78 -15.32 22.14
C SER A 52 -32.68 -14.29 21.91
N VAL A 53 -33.08 -13.06 21.61
CA VAL A 53 -32.16 -11.94 21.41
C VAL A 53 -32.65 -10.73 22.17
N VAL A 54 -31.74 -10.04 22.85
CA VAL A 54 -32.01 -8.81 23.60
C VAL A 54 -31.13 -7.70 23.02
N ILE A 55 -31.75 -6.61 22.58
CA ILE A 55 -31.05 -5.41 22.10
C ILE A 55 -31.27 -4.30 23.12
N ILE A 56 -30.16 -3.79 23.66
CA ILE A 56 -30.14 -2.64 24.55
C ILE A 56 -29.69 -1.45 23.71
N THR A 57 -30.56 -0.46 23.54
CA THR A 57 -30.35 0.70 22.65
C THR A 57 -30.96 1.96 23.27
N GLU A 58 -30.59 3.12 22.74
CA GLU A 58 -31.22 4.39 23.11
C GLU A 58 -32.73 4.39 22.77
N PRO A 59 -33.59 5.03 23.59
CA PRO A 59 -35.05 5.00 23.39
C PRO A 59 -35.49 5.48 22.01
N ALA A 60 -34.83 6.49 21.45
CA ALA A 60 -35.13 7.05 20.13
C ALA A 60 -34.96 6.05 18.97
N ARG A 61 -34.15 5.00 19.15
CA ARG A 61 -33.85 3.99 18.13
C ARG A 61 -34.66 2.70 18.30
N LYS A 62 -35.38 2.53 19.40
CA LYS A 62 -36.15 1.31 19.70
C LYS A 62 -37.12 0.98 18.56
N ASP A 63 -37.94 1.94 18.13
CA ASP A 63 -38.97 1.72 17.12
C ASP A 63 -38.36 1.44 15.74
N PHE A 64 -37.22 2.07 15.44
CA PHE A 64 -36.45 1.77 14.24
C PHE A 64 -35.97 0.31 14.19
N TYR A 65 -35.36 -0.19 15.27
CA TYR A 65 -34.91 -1.59 15.33
C TYR A 65 -36.08 -2.57 15.36
N LEU A 66 -37.18 -2.26 16.05
CA LEU A 66 -38.39 -3.09 16.05
C LEU A 66 -39.00 -3.21 14.66
N LYS A 67 -39.03 -2.11 13.90
CA LYS A 67 -39.47 -2.12 12.51
C LYS A 67 -38.51 -2.92 11.63
N TYR A 68 -37.21 -2.66 11.75
CA TYR A 68 -36.17 -3.34 10.97
C TYR A 68 -36.17 -4.87 11.15
N LEU A 69 -36.41 -5.36 12.38
CA LEU A 69 -36.40 -6.79 12.68
C LEU A 69 -37.72 -7.50 12.38
N SER A 70 -38.84 -6.77 12.39
CA SER A 70 -40.15 -7.32 12.08
C SER A 70 -40.42 -7.35 10.57
N GLU A 71 -39.92 -6.38 9.82
CA GLU A 71 -40.02 -6.32 8.36
C GLU A 71 -38.91 -7.17 7.70
N SER A 72 -39.31 -8.11 6.85
CA SER A 72 -38.40 -9.14 6.31
C SER A 72 -37.37 -8.61 5.29
N ALA A 73 -37.51 -7.37 4.80
CA ALA A 73 -36.66 -6.79 3.78
C ALA A 73 -36.48 -5.28 4.00
N PHE A 74 -35.28 -4.88 4.44
CA PHE A 74 -34.86 -3.48 4.37
C PHE A 74 -34.41 -3.16 2.94
N PRO A 75 -34.76 -1.99 2.38
CA PRO A 75 -34.34 -1.63 1.03
C PRO A 75 -32.81 -1.55 0.98
N ILE A 76 -32.22 -2.35 0.10
CA ILE A 76 -30.78 -2.28 -0.20
C ILE A 76 -30.61 -1.28 -1.34
N GLU A 77 -29.90 -0.20 -1.05
CA GLU A 77 -29.53 0.83 -2.03
C GLU A 77 -28.07 0.67 -2.46
N SER A 78 -27.73 1.20 -3.63
CA SER A 78 -26.35 1.24 -4.10
C SER A 78 -25.65 2.50 -3.58
N GLN A 79 -24.33 2.43 -3.43
CA GLN A 79 -23.45 3.57 -3.15
C GLN A 79 -22.44 3.81 -4.29
N LEU A 80 -22.72 3.26 -5.47
CA LEU A 80 -21.81 3.32 -6.62
C LEU A 80 -21.60 4.76 -7.11
N ASP A 81 -22.62 5.61 -6.97
CA ASP A 81 -22.59 7.03 -7.32
C ASP A 81 -21.52 7.82 -6.57
N HIS A 82 -21.20 7.45 -5.33
CA HIS A 82 -20.14 8.10 -4.55
C HIS A 82 -18.72 7.71 -4.98
N ASN A 83 -18.54 6.50 -5.50
CA ASN A 83 -17.23 5.93 -5.82
C ASN A 83 -17.07 5.62 -7.32
N LEU A 84 -17.88 6.25 -8.17
CA LEU A 84 -17.97 5.93 -9.60
C LEU A 84 -16.63 6.13 -10.31
N GLY A 85 -15.89 7.19 -9.97
CA GLY A 85 -14.62 7.53 -10.62
C GLY A 85 -13.57 6.42 -10.56
N GLU A 86 -13.49 5.69 -9.43
CA GLU A 86 -12.53 4.57 -9.27
C GLU A 86 -12.82 3.42 -10.23
N HIS A 87 -14.11 3.09 -10.38
CA HIS A 87 -14.57 2.05 -11.29
C HIS A 87 -14.39 2.47 -12.74
N LEU A 88 -14.82 3.69 -13.10
CA LEU A 88 -14.64 4.21 -14.46
C LEU A 88 -13.16 4.21 -14.88
N ASN A 89 -12.24 4.66 -14.01
CA ASN A 89 -10.81 4.63 -14.31
C ASN A 89 -10.32 3.20 -14.62
N THR A 90 -10.72 2.23 -13.80
CA THR A 90 -10.31 0.82 -13.97
C THR A 90 -10.84 0.22 -15.27
N GLU A 91 -12.10 0.51 -15.62
CA GLU A 91 -12.74 0.00 -16.84
C GLU A 91 -12.22 0.69 -18.11
N ILE A 92 -11.84 1.97 -18.03
CA ILE A 92 -11.18 2.72 -19.11
C ILE A 92 -9.77 2.16 -19.35
N VAL A 93 -8.99 1.90 -18.29
CA VAL A 93 -7.67 1.25 -18.39
C VAL A 93 -7.77 -0.14 -19.02
N SER A 94 -8.83 -0.89 -18.68
CA SER A 94 -9.10 -2.21 -19.24
C SER A 94 -9.67 -2.17 -20.67
N LYS A 95 -9.94 -0.98 -21.21
CA LYS A 95 -10.57 -0.72 -22.52
C LYS A 95 -11.98 -1.31 -22.66
N ILE A 96 -12.67 -1.55 -21.55
CA ILE A 96 -14.09 -1.93 -21.55
C ILE A 96 -14.95 -0.70 -21.83
N ILE A 97 -14.57 0.45 -21.27
CA ILE A 97 -15.18 1.76 -21.55
C ILE A 97 -14.22 2.54 -22.43
N SER A 98 -14.61 2.81 -23.67
CA SER A 98 -13.82 3.63 -24.61
C SER A 98 -14.50 4.94 -24.97
N THR A 99 -15.81 5.06 -24.73
CA THR A 99 -16.61 6.27 -25.00
C THR A 99 -17.52 6.61 -23.82
N LYS A 100 -18.07 7.83 -23.81
CA LYS A 100 -19.10 8.22 -22.83
C LYS A 100 -20.36 7.34 -22.93
N GLN A 101 -20.71 6.89 -24.14
CA GLN A 101 -21.84 5.99 -24.35
C GLN A 101 -21.57 4.62 -23.70
N ASP A 102 -20.36 4.07 -23.83
CA ASP A 102 -19.99 2.82 -23.14
C ASP A 102 -20.11 2.94 -21.62
N ALA A 103 -19.81 4.12 -21.05
CA ALA A 103 -19.96 4.38 -19.62
C ALA A 103 -21.43 4.38 -19.18
N ILE A 104 -22.33 4.96 -20.00
CA ILE A 104 -23.78 4.88 -19.77
C ILE A 104 -24.23 3.42 -19.83
N ASP A 105 -23.82 2.70 -20.87
CA ASP A 105 -24.16 1.30 -21.07
C ASP A 105 -23.66 0.45 -19.90
N TYR A 106 -22.42 0.66 -19.44
CA TYR A 106 -21.85 0.02 -18.25
C TYR A 106 -22.73 0.23 -17.01
N LEU A 107 -23.18 1.47 -16.75
CA LEU A 107 -24.05 1.76 -15.61
C LEU A 107 -25.38 1.00 -15.69
N THR A 108 -25.92 0.73 -16.87
CA THR A 108 -27.18 -0.03 -17.00
C THR A 108 -27.11 -1.46 -16.45
N TRP A 109 -25.90 -2.05 -16.38
CA TRP A 109 -25.67 -3.39 -15.83
C TRP A 109 -25.59 -3.43 -14.29
N THR A 110 -25.58 -2.27 -13.64
CA THR A 110 -25.30 -2.17 -12.21
C THR A 110 -26.57 -2.27 -11.35
N LEU A 111 -26.39 -2.61 -10.06
CA LEU A 111 -27.47 -2.52 -9.07
C LEU A 111 -27.97 -1.06 -8.92
N PHE A 112 -27.07 -0.09 -9.06
CA PHE A 112 -27.37 1.33 -8.99
C PHE A 112 -28.47 1.72 -9.99
N TYR A 113 -28.31 1.40 -11.28
CA TYR A 113 -29.32 1.73 -12.29
C TYR A 113 -30.69 1.12 -11.98
N ARG A 114 -30.71 -0.14 -11.51
CA ARG A 114 -31.97 -0.81 -11.11
C ARG A 114 -32.66 -0.11 -9.93
N ARG A 115 -31.90 0.42 -8.98
CA ARG A 115 -32.42 1.11 -7.80
C ARG A 115 -32.77 2.57 -8.07
N LEU A 116 -32.06 3.25 -8.97
CA LEU A 116 -32.33 4.62 -9.39
C LEU A 116 -33.77 4.80 -9.87
N VAL A 117 -34.28 3.83 -10.66
CA VAL A 117 -35.67 3.86 -11.15
C VAL A 117 -36.69 3.58 -10.03
N GLN A 118 -36.32 2.80 -9.01
CA GLN A 118 -37.23 2.39 -7.93
C GLN A 118 -37.31 3.40 -6.79
N ASN A 119 -36.21 4.12 -6.51
CA ASN A 119 -36.12 5.10 -5.43
C ASN A 119 -35.27 6.32 -5.84
N PRO A 120 -35.72 7.10 -6.83
CA PRO A 120 -34.93 8.19 -7.42
C PRO A 120 -34.57 9.28 -6.41
N ASN A 121 -35.46 9.57 -5.46
CA ASN A 121 -35.25 10.57 -4.42
C ASN A 121 -34.06 10.25 -3.52
N TYR A 122 -33.72 8.97 -3.32
CA TYR A 122 -32.56 8.56 -2.54
C TYR A 122 -31.24 9.04 -3.18
N TYR A 123 -31.18 9.00 -4.51
CA TYR A 123 -30.02 9.41 -5.31
C TYR A 123 -30.07 10.90 -5.70
N GLY A 124 -31.00 11.67 -5.14
CA GLY A 124 -31.15 13.11 -5.45
C GLY A 124 -31.93 13.43 -6.73
N LEU A 125 -32.48 12.43 -7.43
CA LEU A 125 -33.29 12.63 -8.63
C LEU A 125 -34.73 13.00 -8.26
N THR A 126 -35.03 14.30 -8.20
CA THR A 126 -36.34 14.83 -7.75
C THR A 126 -37.35 15.09 -8.89
N GLN A 127 -36.89 15.09 -10.13
CA GLN A 127 -37.67 15.49 -11.32
C GLN A 127 -38.57 14.36 -11.86
N GLY A 128 -38.39 13.12 -11.38
CA GLY A 128 -39.14 11.93 -11.76
C GLY A 128 -38.30 10.89 -12.49
N VAL A 129 -38.96 9.82 -12.96
CA VAL A 129 -38.32 8.63 -13.58
C VAL A 129 -38.55 8.54 -15.08
N SER A 130 -38.75 9.67 -15.76
CA SER A 130 -38.84 9.67 -17.22
C SER A 130 -37.49 9.25 -17.82
N HIS A 131 -37.50 8.65 -19.01
CA HIS A 131 -36.26 8.29 -19.71
C HIS A 131 -35.34 9.50 -19.91
N GLN A 132 -35.92 10.69 -20.12
CA GLN A 132 -35.17 11.92 -20.26
C GLN A 132 -34.41 12.27 -18.97
N TYR A 133 -35.11 12.33 -17.82
CA TYR A 133 -34.48 12.69 -16.56
C TYR A 133 -33.43 11.67 -16.10
N LEU A 134 -33.67 10.38 -16.34
CA LEU A 134 -32.69 9.33 -16.04
C LEU A 134 -31.43 9.48 -16.90
N SER A 135 -31.58 9.74 -18.20
CA SER A 135 -30.46 9.94 -19.11
C SER A 135 -29.66 11.20 -18.77
N GLU A 136 -30.33 12.30 -18.46
CA GLU A 136 -29.71 13.56 -18.04
C GLU A 136 -28.90 13.35 -16.75
N PHE A 137 -29.49 12.70 -15.74
CA PHE A 137 -28.81 12.41 -14.47
C PHE A 137 -27.59 11.50 -14.62
N LEU A 138 -27.69 10.42 -15.40
CA LEU A 138 -26.55 9.52 -15.65
C LEU A 138 -25.44 10.22 -16.43
N SER A 139 -25.80 11.06 -17.40
CA SER A 139 -24.84 11.83 -18.19
C SER A 139 -24.10 12.83 -17.31
N GLU A 140 -24.80 13.57 -16.44
CA GLU A 140 -24.20 14.50 -15.49
C GLU A 140 -23.27 13.77 -14.50
N LEU A 141 -23.70 12.62 -13.97
CA LEU A 141 -22.90 11.82 -13.05
C LEU A 141 -21.60 11.32 -13.70
N ILE A 142 -21.68 10.83 -14.94
CA ILE A 142 -20.50 10.37 -15.70
C ILE A 142 -19.59 11.55 -16.03
N GLU A 143 -20.12 12.67 -16.52
CA GLU A 143 -19.32 13.85 -16.85
C GLU A 143 -18.58 14.39 -15.62
N ASN A 144 -19.23 14.48 -14.47
CA ASN A 144 -18.57 14.89 -13.23
C ASN A 144 -17.42 13.94 -12.86
N ALA A 145 -17.65 12.63 -12.90
CA ALA A 145 -16.61 11.64 -12.61
C ALA A 145 -15.45 11.67 -13.62
N LEU A 146 -15.74 11.85 -14.92
CA LEU A 146 -14.71 11.97 -15.96
C LEU A 146 -13.91 13.28 -15.81
N ASN A 147 -14.57 14.38 -15.45
CA ASN A 147 -13.92 15.66 -15.19
C ASN A 147 -12.95 15.55 -14.00
N ASP A 148 -13.35 14.88 -12.92
CA ASP A 148 -12.48 14.64 -11.76
C ASP A 148 -11.25 13.77 -12.14
N LEU A 149 -11.46 12.72 -12.93
CA LEU A 149 -10.38 11.86 -13.44
C LEU A 149 -9.43 12.62 -14.37
N GLN A 150 -9.96 13.49 -15.22
CA GLN A 150 -9.17 14.32 -16.13
C GLN A 150 -8.39 15.40 -15.37
N ALA A 151 -8.99 16.02 -14.35
CA ALA A 151 -8.31 16.96 -13.45
C ALA A 151 -7.14 16.29 -12.71
N CYS A 152 -7.27 15.02 -12.36
CA CYS A 152 -6.22 14.20 -11.77
C CYS A 152 -5.23 13.61 -12.80
N LYS A 153 -5.33 13.98 -14.08
CA LYS A 153 -4.51 13.45 -15.19
C LYS A 153 -4.51 11.91 -15.28
N CYS A 154 -5.62 11.28 -14.90
CA CYS A 154 -5.78 9.82 -14.97
C CYS A 154 -6.27 9.37 -16.35
N ILE A 155 -7.07 10.22 -17.02
CA ILE A 155 -7.60 9.98 -18.37
C ILE A 155 -7.40 11.22 -19.26
N ALA A 156 -7.47 11.02 -20.56
CA ALA A 156 -7.55 12.07 -21.56
C ALA A 156 -8.68 11.75 -22.55
N GLN A 157 -9.45 12.78 -22.92
CA GLN A 157 -10.37 12.72 -24.04
C GLN A 157 -9.60 13.05 -25.32
N GLN A 158 -9.56 12.11 -26.26
CA GLN A 158 -8.99 12.29 -27.58
C GLN A 158 -10.13 12.51 -28.58
N GLY A 159 -10.36 13.76 -28.99
CA GLY A 159 -11.40 14.11 -29.96
C GLY A 159 -11.22 15.53 -30.49
N SER A 160 -11.30 15.69 -31.81
CA SER A 160 -11.36 16.98 -32.51
C SER A 160 -12.78 17.20 -33.00
N ASP A 161 -13.54 18.11 -32.37
CA ASP A 161 -14.82 18.77 -32.75
C ASP A 161 -15.90 18.02 -33.57
N THR A 162 -15.72 16.78 -34.03
CA THR A 162 -16.55 16.20 -35.10
C THR A 162 -16.85 14.71 -35.03
N ASP A 163 -16.12 13.84 -34.32
CA ASP A 163 -16.55 12.43 -34.14
C ASP A 163 -15.94 11.82 -32.86
N ASP A 164 -16.79 11.15 -32.07
CA ASP A 164 -16.59 10.35 -30.86
C ASP A 164 -15.42 10.73 -29.92
N ASP A 165 -15.76 11.31 -28.75
CA ASP A 165 -14.84 11.54 -27.63
C ASP A 165 -14.26 10.20 -27.12
N VAL A 166 -13.15 9.74 -27.72
CA VAL A 166 -12.47 8.51 -27.30
C VAL A 166 -11.76 8.77 -25.97
N LEU A 167 -12.07 7.97 -24.96
CA LEU A 167 -11.45 8.00 -23.65
C LEU A 167 -10.16 7.16 -23.66
N GLY A 168 -9.04 7.80 -23.38
CA GLY A 168 -7.75 7.15 -23.23
C GLY A 168 -7.23 7.22 -21.79
N ALA A 169 -6.75 6.10 -21.25
CA ALA A 169 -6.06 6.10 -19.96
C ALA A 169 -4.66 6.72 -20.08
N LEU A 170 -4.29 7.54 -19.10
CA LEU A 170 -2.95 8.09 -18.92
C LEU A 170 -2.16 7.28 -17.87
N ASN A 171 -0.85 7.52 -17.77
CA ASN A 171 0.04 6.78 -16.87
C ASN A 171 -0.47 6.76 -15.41
N LEU A 172 -0.96 7.90 -14.88
CA LEU A 172 -1.48 7.94 -13.51
C LEU A 172 -2.73 7.08 -13.31
N GLY A 173 -3.62 7.04 -14.30
CA GLY A 173 -4.82 6.18 -14.28
C GLY A 173 -4.46 4.70 -14.32
N ILE A 174 -3.47 4.34 -15.14
CA ILE A 174 -2.94 2.96 -15.23
C ILE A 174 -2.33 2.53 -13.88
N ILE A 175 -1.54 3.40 -13.24
CA ILE A 175 -0.94 3.11 -11.92
C ILE A 175 -2.04 2.95 -10.86
N ALA A 176 -3.04 3.84 -10.83
CA ALA A 176 -4.17 3.76 -9.90
C ALA A 176 -4.92 2.42 -10.02
N ALA A 177 -5.25 2.01 -11.25
CA ALA A 177 -5.95 0.76 -11.53
C ALA A 177 -5.09 -0.46 -11.18
N TYR A 178 -3.80 -0.47 -11.55
CA TYR A 178 -2.88 -1.58 -11.31
C TYR A 178 -2.70 -1.89 -9.83
N TYR A 179 -2.54 -0.87 -8.98
CA TYR A 179 -2.39 -1.03 -7.55
C TYR A 179 -3.70 -1.00 -6.76
N SER A 180 -4.85 -0.76 -7.43
CA SER A 180 -6.14 -0.57 -6.76
C SER A 180 -6.08 0.48 -5.65
N ILE A 181 -5.54 1.65 -6.00
CA ILE A 181 -5.36 2.83 -5.15
C ILE A 181 -6.25 3.94 -5.70
N SER A 182 -6.75 4.79 -4.81
CA SER A 182 -7.62 5.89 -5.21
C SER A 182 -6.91 6.84 -6.18
N TYR A 183 -7.61 7.26 -7.25
CA TYR A 183 -7.08 8.26 -8.17
C TYR A 183 -6.73 9.58 -7.44
N SER A 184 -7.45 9.90 -6.36
CA SER A 184 -7.15 11.05 -5.49
C SER A 184 -5.81 10.90 -4.79
N THR A 185 -5.48 9.70 -4.32
CA THR A 185 -4.17 9.39 -3.70
C THR A 185 -3.05 9.50 -4.72
N ILE A 186 -3.22 8.97 -5.94
CA ILE A 186 -2.20 9.08 -7.00
C ILE A 186 -1.96 10.54 -7.39
N ASN A 187 -3.02 11.34 -7.51
CA ASN A 187 -2.89 12.78 -7.75
C ASN A 187 -2.14 13.49 -6.62
N LEU A 188 -2.47 13.17 -5.35
CA LEU A 188 -1.75 13.71 -4.19
C LEU A 188 -0.25 13.39 -4.27
N ILE A 189 0.12 12.16 -4.65
CA ILE A 189 1.52 11.73 -4.80
C ILE A 189 2.21 12.52 -5.92
N SER A 190 1.61 12.57 -7.11
CA SER A 190 2.15 13.29 -8.28
C SER A 190 2.37 14.78 -8.00
N VAL A 191 1.41 15.43 -7.32
CA VAL A 191 1.50 16.86 -7.01
C VAL A 191 2.44 17.14 -5.82
N SER A 192 2.67 16.19 -4.92
CA SER A 192 3.47 16.43 -3.71
C SER A 192 4.95 16.07 -3.86
N ILE A 193 5.28 15.05 -4.65
CA ILE A 193 6.68 14.64 -4.83
C ILE A 193 7.37 15.57 -5.84
N ARG A 194 8.63 15.88 -5.57
CA ARG A 194 9.51 16.69 -6.42
C ARG A 194 10.88 16.03 -6.48
N GLU A 195 11.71 16.50 -7.41
CA GLU A 195 13.08 16.01 -7.66
C GLU A 195 13.98 15.94 -6.41
N LYS A 196 13.73 16.82 -5.42
CA LYS A 196 14.51 16.94 -4.16
C LYS A 196 13.79 16.37 -2.93
N THR A 197 12.68 15.65 -3.12
CA THR A 197 11.95 15.01 -2.01
C THR A 197 12.85 14.02 -1.28
N LYS A 198 12.79 14.04 0.06
CA LYS A 198 13.60 13.21 0.96
C LYS A 198 12.73 12.15 1.63
N MET A 199 13.37 11.10 2.17
CA MET A 199 12.73 9.98 2.88
C MET A 199 11.63 10.40 3.87
N HIS A 200 11.90 11.33 4.80
CA HIS A 200 10.90 11.73 5.80
C HIS A 200 9.62 12.34 5.18
N LEU A 201 9.75 13.07 4.06
CA LEU A 201 8.61 13.64 3.36
C LEU A 201 7.76 12.55 2.68
N LEU A 202 8.37 11.43 2.28
CA LEU A 202 7.62 10.28 1.74
C LEU A 202 6.75 9.65 2.85
N ILE A 203 7.28 9.49 4.05
CA ILE A 203 6.51 8.97 5.20
C ILE A 203 5.36 9.94 5.55
N ASP A 204 5.63 11.25 5.56
CA ASP A 204 4.62 12.29 5.78
C ASP A 204 3.52 12.28 4.72
N LEU A 205 3.88 12.04 3.46
CA LEU A 205 2.97 11.98 2.32
C LEU A 205 2.10 10.72 2.36
N ILE A 206 2.71 9.55 2.57
CA ILE A 206 1.99 8.26 2.64
C ILE A 206 0.95 8.32 3.75
N SER A 207 1.30 8.84 4.93
CA SER A 207 0.33 8.98 6.03
C SER A 207 -0.88 9.85 5.71
N ALA A 208 -0.83 10.67 4.66
CA ALA A 208 -1.89 11.57 4.22
C ALA A 208 -2.83 10.98 3.15
N CYS A 209 -2.53 9.79 2.63
CA CYS A 209 -3.29 9.16 1.56
C CYS A 209 -4.71 8.73 1.99
N ASN A 210 -5.67 8.75 1.05
CA ASN A 210 -7.08 8.52 1.32
C ASN A 210 -7.39 7.09 1.79
N GLU A 211 -6.54 6.11 1.46
CA GLU A 211 -6.70 4.71 1.88
C GLU A 211 -6.75 4.55 3.41
N PHE A 212 -6.15 5.49 4.14
CA PHE A 212 -6.12 5.49 5.59
C PHE A 212 -7.33 6.17 6.25
N GLU A 213 -8.29 6.69 5.49
CA GLU A 213 -9.53 7.27 6.05
C GLU A 213 -10.33 6.25 6.86
N SER A 214 -10.20 4.97 6.53
CA SER A 214 -10.79 3.85 7.29
C SER A 214 -10.21 3.68 8.69
N ILE A 215 -9.03 4.24 8.98
CA ILE A 215 -8.37 4.14 10.28
C ILE A 215 -8.96 5.18 11.24
N THR A 216 -9.78 4.70 12.17
CA THR A 216 -10.45 5.56 13.16
C THR A 216 -9.64 5.69 14.44
N ILE A 217 -9.85 6.78 15.18
CA ILE A 217 -9.28 6.97 16.53
C ILE A 217 -10.35 6.61 17.54
N ARG A 218 -10.03 5.66 18.43
CA ARG A 218 -10.92 5.20 19.49
C ARG A 218 -10.73 6.07 20.74
N THR A 219 -11.80 6.21 21.53
CA THR A 219 -11.85 7.09 22.71
C THR A 219 -11.07 6.60 23.92
N ASP A 220 -10.63 5.34 23.92
CA ASP A 220 -10.04 4.69 25.10
C ASP A 220 -8.57 5.05 25.28
N ASN A 221 -8.29 6.27 25.78
CA ASN A 221 -6.95 6.73 26.14
C ASN A 221 -5.91 6.64 24.99
N GLU A 222 -6.38 6.47 23.75
CA GLU A 222 -5.55 6.17 22.58
C GLU A 222 -4.61 7.33 22.29
N SER A 223 -5.11 8.57 22.33
CA SER A 223 -4.30 9.77 22.13
C SER A 223 -3.16 9.91 23.14
N ALA A 224 -3.34 9.45 24.38
CA ALA A 224 -2.26 9.45 25.36
C ALA A 224 -1.18 8.42 25.02
N ILE A 225 -1.59 7.26 24.47
CA ILE A 225 -0.65 6.24 23.97
C ILE A 225 0.10 6.78 22.74
N LEU A 226 -0.62 7.39 21.78
CA LEU A 226 -0.03 7.99 20.58
C LEU A 226 0.95 9.12 20.94
N SER A 227 0.63 9.96 21.94
CA SER A 227 1.54 10.99 22.45
C SER A 227 2.82 10.39 23.05
N LYS A 228 2.73 9.28 23.78
CA LYS A 228 3.91 8.55 24.28
C LYS A 228 4.76 7.98 23.15
N ILE A 229 4.13 7.43 22.11
CA ILE A 229 4.84 6.95 20.92
C ILE A 229 5.55 8.12 20.24
N ALA A 230 4.86 9.24 20.04
CA ALA A 230 5.40 10.45 19.44
C ALA A 230 6.64 10.99 20.16
N ALA A 231 6.77 10.77 21.47
CA ALA A 231 7.95 11.16 22.24
C ALA A 231 9.21 10.33 21.93
N HIS A 232 9.06 9.09 21.46
CA HIS A 232 10.16 8.14 21.24
C HIS A 232 10.54 7.97 19.77
N VAL A 233 9.67 8.35 18.83
CA VAL A 233 9.92 8.26 17.39
C VAL A 233 10.68 9.49 16.86
N PRO A 234 11.52 9.33 15.82
CA PRO A 234 12.39 10.41 15.33
C PRO A 234 11.65 11.52 14.59
N LEU A 235 10.59 11.19 13.83
CA LEU A 235 9.84 12.15 13.03
C LEU A 235 8.58 12.57 13.79
N LYS A 236 8.45 13.87 14.06
CA LYS A 236 7.20 14.41 14.59
C LYS A 236 6.17 14.42 13.47
N PRO A 237 4.92 13.97 13.73
CA PRO A 237 3.88 14.06 12.73
C PRO A 237 3.71 15.53 12.31
N PRO A 238 3.29 15.80 11.06
CA PRO A 238 3.03 17.15 10.61
C PRO A 238 1.98 17.82 11.51
N ALA A 239 2.20 19.09 11.85
CA ALA A 239 1.27 19.83 12.71
C ALA A 239 -0.10 19.90 12.02
N ALA A 240 -1.17 19.55 12.74
CA ALA A 240 -2.51 19.84 12.26
C ALA A 240 -2.64 21.36 12.09
N VAL A 241 -3.21 21.81 10.99
CA VAL A 241 -3.38 23.23 10.61
C VAL A 241 -4.26 24.03 11.60
N SER A 242 -4.65 23.44 12.73
CA SER A 242 -5.38 24.12 13.80
C SER A 242 -4.42 24.85 14.75
N ASN A 243 -4.49 26.18 14.74
CA ASN A 243 -3.96 27.09 15.76
C ASN A 243 -4.61 26.86 17.15
N SER A 244 -4.45 25.66 17.74
CA SER A 244 -5.00 25.33 19.05
C SER A 244 -3.89 24.97 20.04
N GLU A 245 -3.87 25.67 21.17
CA GLU A 245 -2.78 25.78 22.15
C GLU A 245 -2.52 24.51 23.00
N THR A 246 -2.96 23.31 22.57
CA THR A 246 -2.73 22.08 23.35
C THR A 246 -2.12 20.97 22.51
N GLN A 247 -0.92 20.50 22.88
CA GLN A 247 -0.17 19.44 22.20
C GLN A 247 -0.95 18.12 22.01
N LEU A 248 -2.03 17.89 22.76
CA LEU A 248 -2.88 16.70 22.60
C LEU A 248 -3.78 16.74 21.36
N SER A 249 -4.17 17.91 20.85
CA SER A 249 -5.11 18.01 19.71
C SER A 249 -4.52 17.47 18.39
N GLN A 250 -3.19 17.42 18.28
CA GLN A 250 -2.49 16.89 17.11
C GLN A 250 -2.65 15.36 16.96
N TYR A 251 -2.86 14.64 18.05
CA TYR A 251 -2.98 13.18 18.08
C TYR A 251 -4.41 12.66 17.88
N VAL A 252 -5.35 13.57 17.56
CA VAL A 252 -6.77 13.28 17.27
C VAL A 252 -7.03 13.14 15.75
N ASN A 253 -5.97 13.12 14.92
CA ASN A 253 -6.09 13.00 13.47
C ASN A 253 -5.65 11.61 12.97
N PRO A 254 -6.45 10.90 12.15
CA PRO A 254 -6.07 9.64 11.50
C PRO A 254 -4.69 9.67 10.83
N ARG A 255 -4.34 10.77 10.15
CA ARG A 255 -3.01 10.96 9.54
C ARG A 255 -1.89 10.86 10.57
N SER A 256 -2.03 11.57 11.70
CA SER A 256 -1.03 11.53 12.78
C SER A 256 -0.91 10.12 13.36
N LYS A 257 -2.04 9.41 13.54
CA LYS A 257 -2.06 8.02 13.99
C LYS A 257 -1.30 7.12 13.03
N VAL A 258 -1.61 7.15 11.73
CA VAL A 258 -0.94 6.33 10.70
C VAL A 258 0.56 6.62 10.67
N HIS A 259 0.95 7.90 10.69
CA HIS A 259 2.35 8.32 10.72
C HIS A 259 3.11 7.74 11.92
N LEU A 260 2.50 7.77 13.10
CA LEU A 260 3.08 7.22 14.33
C LEU A 260 3.10 5.68 14.32
N LEU A 261 2.07 5.03 13.79
CA LEU A 261 2.02 3.57 13.70
C LEU A 261 3.09 3.03 12.76
N ILE A 262 3.30 3.66 11.60
CA ILE A 262 4.41 3.33 10.68
C ILE A 262 5.75 3.47 11.39
N GLN A 263 6.01 4.60 12.05
CA GLN A 263 7.27 4.79 12.77
C GLN A 263 7.45 3.82 13.95
N SER A 264 6.37 3.48 14.66
CA SER A 264 6.40 2.49 15.75
C SER A 264 6.81 1.11 15.24
N HIS A 265 6.40 0.77 14.01
CA HIS A 265 6.82 -0.45 13.32
C HIS A 265 8.32 -0.41 12.99
N LEU A 266 8.78 0.67 12.35
CA LEU A 266 10.20 0.84 11.99
C LEU A 266 11.13 0.87 13.22
N HIS A 267 10.62 1.33 14.36
CA HIS A 267 11.33 1.33 15.64
C HIS A 267 11.10 0.05 16.47
N ARG A 268 10.30 -0.90 15.97
CA ARG A 268 9.96 -2.18 16.62
C ARG A 268 9.40 -2.03 18.03
N MET A 269 8.61 -0.98 18.25
CA MET A 269 7.95 -0.73 19.53
C MET A 269 6.87 -1.77 19.78
N GLU A 270 6.82 -2.28 21.01
CA GLU A 270 5.71 -3.11 21.48
C GLU A 270 4.53 -2.21 21.86
N LEU A 271 3.39 -2.40 21.22
CA LEU A 271 2.19 -1.63 21.53
C LEU A 271 1.40 -2.34 22.64
N SER A 272 0.97 -1.58 23.64
CA SER A 272 0.28 -2.15 24.80
C SER A 272 -1.16 -2.59 24.50
N SER A 273 -1.77 -2.12 23.42
CA SER A 273 -3.14 -2.47 23.02
C SER A 273 -3.15 -3.34 21.76
N SER A 274 -3.85 -4.47 21.84
CA SER A 274 -4.03 -5.38 20.69
C SER A 274 -4.76 -4.71 19.52
N GLU A 275 -5.56 -3.69 19.78
CA GLU A 275 -6.29 -2.95 18.75
C GLU A 275 -5.35 -2.07 17.92
N LEU A 276 -4.40 -1.36 18.55
CA LEU A 276 -3.40 -0.58 17.83
C LEU A 276 -2.45 -1.47 17.04
N GLU A 277 -2.17 -2.68 17.52
CA GLU A 277 -1.44 -3.67 16.74
C GLU A 277 -2.18 -4.05 15.46
N GLU A 278 -3.50 -4.25 15.53
CA GLU A 278 -4.28 -4.56 14.33
C GLU A 278 -4.36 -3.38 13.36
N ASP A 279 -4.53 -2.15 13.88
CA ASP A 279 -4.47 -0.93 13.07
C ASP A 279 -3.10 -0.79 12.40
N ARG A 280 -2.01 -1.10 13.12
CA ARG A 280 -0.65 -1.07 12.57
C ARG A 280 -0.52 -2.05 11.41
N LYS A 281 -1.00 -3.30 11.57
CA LYS A 281 -0.97 -4.28 10.47
C LYS A 281 -1.75 -3.80 9.24
N GLN A 282 -2.96 -3.29 9.43
CA GLN A 282 -3.75 -2.74 8.32
C GLN A 282 -3.02 -1.57 7.65
N CYS A 283 -2.41 -0.69 8.44
CA CYS A 283 -1.62 0.43 7.92
C CYS A 283 -0.44 -0.06 7.07
N LEU A 284 0.29 -1.08 7.52
CA LEU A 284 1.47 -1.60 6.80
C LEU A 284 1.11 -2.22 5.45
N ILE A 285 -0.02 -2.95 5.37
CA ILE A 285 -0.49 -3.55 4.11
C ILE A 285 -0.82 -2.46 3.09
N LEU A 286 -1.54 -1.42 3.51
CA LEU A 286 -1.90 -0.31 2.64
C LEU A 286 -0.68 0.55 2.28
N ALA A 287 0.20 0.83 3.24
CA ALA A 287 1.41 1.63 3.04
C ALA A 287 2.34 1.02 2.01
N LEU A 288 2.59 -0.30 2.05
CA LEU A 288 3.46 -0.97 1.07
C LEU A 288 2.93 -0.80 -0.37
N ARG A 289 1.62 -0.95 -0.55
CA ARG A 289 0.95 -0.79 -1.85
C ARG A 289 1.10 0.65 -2.37
N ILE A 290 0.92 1.64 -1.49
CA ILE A 290 1.10 3.07 -1.80
C ILE A 290 2.56 3.38 -2.14
N VAL A 291 3.52 2.79 -1.44
CA VAL A 291 4.95 2.95 -1.74
C VAL A 291 5.29 2.42 -3.13
N HIS A 292 4.79 1.24 -3.51
CA HIS A 292 5.03 0.69 -4.85
C HIS A 292 4.42 1.58 -5.94
N ALA A 293 3.20 2.08 -5.74
CA ALA A 293 2.62 3.06 -6.65
C ALA A 293 3.41 4.37 -6.70
N SER A 294 3.97 4.81 -5.56
CA SER A 294 4.81 6.01 -5.51
C SER A 294 6.08 5.84 -6.33
N VAL A 295 6.73 4.66 -6.30
CA VAL A 295 7.90 4.37 -7.15
C VAL A 295 7.55 4.59 -8.63
N ASP A 296 6.43 4.05 -9.10
CA ASP A 296 6.03 4.14 -10.51
C ASP A 296 5.62 5.57 -10.93
N VAL A 297 4.98 6.33 -10.03
CA VAL A 297 4.67 7.75 -10.26
C VAL A 297 5.95 8.58 -10.36
N ILE A 298 6.89 8.38 -9.43
CA ILE A 298 8.18 9.08 -9.44
C ILE A 298 8.99 8.73 -10.69
N ALA A 299 8.96 7.45 -11.07
CA ALA A 299 9.68 6.99 -12.26
C ALA A 299 9.10 7.59 -13.55
N SER A 300 7.79 7.83 -13.60
CA SER A 300 7.14 8.51 -14.73
C SER A 300 7.60 9.97 -14.89
N GLU A 301 7.96 10.64 -13.78
CA GLU A 301 8.53 12.00 -13.77
C GLU A 301 10.07 12.01 -13.96
N GLY A 302 10.73 10.85 -13.88
CA GLY A 302 12.16 10.70 -14.14
C GLY A 302 13.09 11.14 -13.00
N TRP A 303 12.65 11.13 -11.73
CA TRP A 303 13.51 11.51 -10.60
C TRP A 303 14.20 10.31 -9.94
N LEU A 304 15.53 10.28 -9.96
CA LEU A 304 16.32 9.13 -9.47
C LEU A 304 16.29 9.00 -7.94
N LYS A 305 16.75 10.01 -7.19
CA LYS A 305 16.87 9.93 -5.73
C LYS A 305 15.55 9.67 -5.01
N PRO A 306 14.43 10.36 -5.36
CA PRO A 306 13.14 10.05 -4.74
C PRO A 306 12.67 8.62 -5.04
N ALA A 307 12.99 8.07 -6.21
CA ALA A 307 12.63 6.69 -6.56
C ALA A 307 13.41 5.70 -5.69
N LEU A 308 14.73 5.91 -5.52
CA LEU A 308 15.56 5.10 -4.63
C LEU A 308 15.07 5.17 -3.18
N PHE A 309 14.73 6.37 -2.67
CA PHE A 309 14.15 6.51 -1.33
C PHE A 309 12.81 5.78 -1.18
N ALA A 310 11.97 5.77 -2.21
CA ALA A 310 10.72 5.01 -2.16
C ALA A 310 10.97 3.49 -2.17
N MET A 311 11.98 3.01 -2.89
CA MET A 311 12.38 1.59 -2.88
C MET A 311 12.96 1.18 -1.51
N GLU A 312 13.84 1.99 -0.94
CA GLU A 312 14.36 1.80 0.42
C GLU A 312 13.21 1.79 1.45
N LEU A 313 12.23 2.68 1.31
CA LEU A 313 11.06 2.69 2.19
C LEU A 313 10.24 1.39 2.10
N SER A 314 10.18 0.75 0.93
CA SER A 314 9.57 -0.59 0.79
C SER A 314 10.30 -1.61 1.67
N GLN A 315 11.63 -1.65 1.60
CA GLN A 315 12.45 -2.55 2.42
C GLN A 315 12.27 -2.27 3.92
N MET A 316 12.27 -0.99 4.30
CA MET A 316 12.05 -0.52 5.68
C MET A 316 10.71 -1.04 6.24
N LEU A 317 9.63 -0.93 5.46
CA LEU A 317 8.29 -1.41 5.85
C LEU A 317 8.25 -2.93 5.98
N VAL A 318 8.89 -3.67 5.07
CA VAL A 318 8.89 -5.14 5.09
C VAL A 318 9.71 -5.69 6.28
N GLN A 319 10.90 -5.13 6.54
CA GLN A 319 11.83 -5.66 7.56
C GLN A 319 11.73 -4.96 8.92
N ALA A 320 10.86 -3.96 9.05
CA ALA A 320 10.69 -3.17 10.26
C ALA A 320 12.01 -2.54 10.73
N CYS A 321 12.71 -1.87 9.82
CA CYS A 321 14.02 -1.24 10.05
C CYS A 321 14.05 0.17 9.49
N TRP A 322 14.87 1.05 10.07
CA TRP A 322 15.17 2.35 9.47
C TRP A 322 16.30 2.26 8.44
N ASP A 323 16.30 3.16 7.47
CA ASP A 323 17.33 3.36 6.43
C ASP A 323 18.77 3.36 6.98
N ARG A 324 18.99 4.00 8.12
CA ARG A 324 20.33 4.10 8.75
C ARG A 324 20.67 2.94 9.68
N SER A 325 19.79 1.95 9.80
CA SER A 325 20.03 0.78 10.65
C SER A 325 20.98 -0.17 9.95
N GLN A 326 21.86 -0.82 10.71
CA GLN A 326 22.71 -1.86 10.14
C GLN A 326 21.86 -3.04 9.65
N PRO A 327 22.19 -3.65 8.49
CA PRO A 327 21.43 -4.75 7.92
C PRO A 327 21.21 -5.93 8.87
N ILE A 328 22.14 -6.18 9.80
CA ILE A 328 22.03 -7.24 10.82
C ILE A 328 20.77 -7.14 11.68
N TYR A 329 20.17 -5.96 11.84
CA TYR A 329 18.93 -5.81 12.61
C TYR A 329 17.75 -6.51 11.95
N GLN A 330 17.79 -6.83 10.66
CA GLN A 330 16.74 -7.60 9.99
C GLN A 330 16.61 -9.02 10.52
N LEU A 331 17.70 -9.59 11.08
CA LEU A 331 17.69 -10.93 11.63
C LEU A 331 16.64 -11.08 12.75
N PRO A 332 15.98 -12.25 12.84
CA PRO A 332 15.03 -12.51 13.90
C PRO A 332 15.72 -12.57 15.27
N HIS A 333 14.99 -12.23 16.32
CA HIS A 333 15.46 -12.26 17.73
C HIS A 333 16.64 -11.35 18.04
N MET A 334 16.95 -10.37 17.18
CA MET A 334 18.03 -9.43 17.40
C MET A 334 17.77 -8.49 18.57
N SER A 335 18.74 -8.45 19.48
CA SER A 335 18.81 -7.51 20.58
C SER A 335 20.04 -6.62 20.44
N LYS A 336 20.05 -5.47 21.11
CA LYS A 336 21.21 -4.58 21.13
C LYS A 336 22.48 -5.30 21.60
N ALA A 337 22.37 -6.18 22.59
CA ALA A 337 23.50 -6.95 23.10
C ALA A 337 24.07 -7.96 22.08
N ILE A 338 23.23 -8.52 21.20
CA ILE A 338 23.70 -9.40 20.11
C ILE A 338 24.40 -8.55 19.05
N ALA A 339 23.81 -7.41 18.66
CA ALA A 339 24.40 -6.49 17.70
C ALA A 339 25.78 -5.99 18.18
N ASP A 340 25.92 -5.59 19.45
CA ASP A 340 27.19 -5.13 20.02
C ASP A 340 28.27 -6.23 19.96
N ARG A 341 27.91 -7.51 20.16
CA ARG A 341 28.84 -8.65 20.04
C ARG A 341 29.24 -8.94 18.59
N LEU A 342 28.29 -8.84 17.65
CA LEU A 342 28.59 -8.99 16.22
C LEU A 342 29.51 -7.88 15.73
N LEU A 343 29.27 -6.64 16.16
CA LEU A 343 30.15 -5.51 15.84
C LEU A 343 31.55 -5.69 16.41
N ALA A 344 31.69 -6.27 17.61
CA ALA A 344 33.00 -6.58 18.19
C ALA A 344 33.77 -7.64 17.38
N LEU A 345 33.07 -8.43 16.55
CA LEU A 345 33.63 -9.40 15.61
C LEU A 345 33.79 -8.83 14.19
N ASN A 346 33.59 -7.52 14.00
CA ASN A 346 33.60 -6.82 12.70
C ASN A 346 32.55 -7.35 11.71
N VAL A 347 31.39 -7.77 12.21
CA VAL A 347 30.25 -8.20 11.38
C VAL A 347 29.30 -7.02 11.21
N GLU A 348 29.21 -6.50 9.98
CA GLU A 348 28.39 -5.32 9.64
C GLU A 348 27.17 -5.69 8.81
N GLY A 349 27.27 -6.76 8.00
CA GLY A 349 26.24 -7.25 7.10
C GLY A 349 25.78 -8.68 7.40
N ILE A 350 24.79 -9.14 6.63
CA ILE A 350 24.24 -10.50 6.75
C ILE A 350 25.16 -11.52 6.05
N PHE A 351 25.86 -11.12 4.99
CA PHE A 351 26.90 -11.94 4.36
C PHE A 351 28.02 -12.28 5.35
N ASP A 352 28.50 -11.30 6.13
CA ASP A 352 29.50 -11.57 7.18
C ASP A 352 29.01 -12.58 8.23
N VAL A 353 27.71 -12.63 8.51
CA VAL A 353 27.11 -13.61 9.44
C VAL A 353 27.14 -15.03 8.86
N LEU A 354 27.02 -15.17 7.54
CA LEU A 354 27.15 -16.45 6.85
C LEU A 354 28.59 -16.98 6.94
N ASP A 355 29.58 -16.08 6.85
CA ASP A 355 31.02 -16.40 6.89
C ASP A 355 31.55 -16.65 8.31
N LEU A 356 30.77 -16.36 9.35
CA LEU A 356 31.18 -16.58 10.75
C LEU A 356 31.41 -18.06 11.06
N GLU A 357 32.55 -18.35 11.70
CA GLU A 357 32.80 -19.67 12.28
C GLU A 357 31.73 -20.03 13.32
N GLU A 358 31.41 -21.31 13.43
CA GLU A 358 30.37 -21.81 14.33
C GLU A 358 30.59 -21.38 15.79
N LYS A 359 31.84 -21.32 16.24
CA LYS A 359 32.19 -20.89 17.60
C LYS A 359 31.81 -19.43 17.86
N ASP A 360 32.18 -18.55 16.94
CA ASP A 360 31.94 -17.12 17.04
C ASP A 360 30.45 -16.81 16.85
N ARG A 361 29.78 -17.51 15.93
CA ARG A 361 28.32 -17.46 15.78
C ARG A 361 27.59 -17.85 17.06
N ASN A 362 27.96 -18.96 17.68
CA ASN A 362 27.37 -19.40 18.94
C ASN A 362 27.64 -18.42 20.08
N HIS A 363 28.84 -17.82 20.12
CA HIS A 363 29.21 -16.79 21.09
C HIS A 363 28.45 -15.48 20.91
N ALA A 364 28.22 -15.06 19.65
CA ALA A 364 27.54 -13.82 19.32
C ALA A 364 26.03 -13.90 19.61
N PHE A 365 25.34 -14.94 19.13
CA PHE A 365 23.89 -15.03 19.24
C PHE A 365 23.42 -15.47 20.63
N GLN A 366 24.02 -16.53 21.20
CA GLN A 366 23.61 -17.11 22.50
C GLN A 366 22.10 -17.42 22.58
N LEU A 367 21.47 -17.77 21.45
CA LEU A 367 20.04 -18.04 21.35
C LEU A 367 19.73 -19.54 21.54
N PRO A 368 18.53 -19.90 22.02
CA PRO A 368 18.03 -21.28 21.99
C PRO A 368 17.98 -21.83 20.56
N ARG A 369 18.12 -23.15 20.40
CA ARG A 369 18.12 -23.83 19.09
C ARG A 369 16.94 -23.46 18.19
N ASN A 370 15.75 -23.27 18.74
CA ASN A 370 14.56 -22.88 17.96
C ASN A 370 14.71 -21.48 17.34
N GLN A 371 15.23 -20.52 18.12
CA GLN A 371 15.45 -19.16 17.64
C GLN A 371 16.62 -19.09 16.67
N MET A 372 17.66 -19.91 16.89
CA MET A 372 18.76 -20.05 15.94
C MET A 372 18.30 -20.63 14.60
N LYS A 373 17.30 -21.53 14.60
CA LYS A 373 16.69 -22.03 13.38
C LYS A 373 16.00 -20.92 12.59
N ASP A 374 15.33 -19.98 13.25
CA ASP A 374 14.73 -18.82 12.59
C ASP A 374 15.81 -17.93 11.94
N VAL A 375 16.93 -17.71 12.64
CA VAL A 375 18.10 -16.97 12.10
C VAL A 375 18.67 -17.66 10.88
N ALA A 376 18.91 -18.99 10.94
CA ALA A 376 19.39 -19.76 9.81
C ALA A 376 18.40 -19.72 8.63
N THR A 377 17.10 -19.82 8.91
CA THR A 377 16.07 -19.72 7.87
C THR A 377 16.11 -18.36 7.18
N PHE A 378 16.28 -17.27 7.93
CA PHE A 378 16.45 -15.93 7.38
C PHE A 378 17.68 -15.86 6.46
N CYS A 379 18.85 -16.31 6.94
CA CYS A 379 20.08 -16.24 6.16
C CYS A 379 20.00 -17.06 4.87
N ASN A 380 19.38 -18.25 4.89
CA ASN A 380 19.23 -19.10 3.71
C ASN A 380 18.31 -18.51 2.63
N VAL A 381 17.33 -17.68 3.02
CA VAL A 381 16.47 -16.98 2.04
C VAL A 381 16.98 -15.59 1.69
N TYR A 382 18.01 -15.11 2.38
CA TYR A 382 18.58 -13.80 2.15
C TYR A 382 19.21 -13.77 0.75
N PRO A 383 18.85 -12.83 -0.14
CA PRO A 383 19.26 -12.92 -1.53
C PRO A 383 20.75 -12.71 -1.74
N ASN A 384 21.37 -13.63 -2.47
CA ASN A 384 22.69 -13.46 -3.08
C ASN A 384 22.53 -13.54 -4.61
N VAL A 385 22.73 -12.41 -5.30
CA VAL A 385 22.44 -12.26 -6.72
C VAL A 385 23.64 -11.62 -7.42
N GLU A 386 24.25 -12.33 -8.35
CA GLU A 386 25.22 -11.77 -9.28
C GLU A 386 24.51 -10.88 -10.30
N PHE A 387 25.10 -9.71 -10.54
CA PHE A 387 24.55 -8.65 -11.36
C PHE A 387 25.58 -8.18 -12.39
N SER A 388 25.16 -8.11 -13.65
CA SER A 388 25.96 -7.53 -14.74
C SER A 388 25.07 -6.76 -15.71
N ALA A 389 25.60 -5.66 -16.25
CA ALA A 389 24.90 -4.78 -17.17
C ALA A 389 25.80 -4.41 -18.35
N GLU A 390 25.29 -4.59 -19.58
CA GLU A 390 26.03 -4.32 -20.81
C GLU A 390 25.13 -3.61 -21.84
N PHE A 391 25.72 -2.76 -22.67
CA PHE A 391 25.03 -2.19 -23.83
C PHE A 391 24.83 -3.27 -24.91
N VAL A 392 23.59 -3.41 -25.40
CA VAL A 392 23.23 -4.50 -26.33
C VAL A 392 23.97 -4.41 -27.67
N ASP A 393 24.24 -3.19 -28.14
CA ASP A 393 24.96 -2.93 -29.38
C ASP A 393 26.49 -2.89 -29.22
N GLY A 394 27.00 -2.99 -27.98
CA GLY A 394 28.41 -2.86 -27.64
C GLY A 394 29.00 -1.48 -27.93
N MET A 395 28.15 -0.47 -28.19
CA MET A 395 28.58 0.89 -28.47
C MET A 395 28.73 1.68 -27.16
N ASN A 396 29.67 2.63 -27.15
CA ASN A 396 29.86 3.58 -26.05
C ASN A 396 29.61 5.03 -26.50
N GLU A 397 29.16 5.21 -27.73
CA GLU A 397 28.91 6.50 -28.37
C GLU A 397 27.51 6.47 -28.95
N TYR A 398 26.70 7.47 -28.57
CA TYR A 398 25.30 7.57 -28.96
C TYR A 398 24.97 8.99 -29.37
N ILE A 399 24.06 9.13 -30.34
CA ILE A 399 23.52 10.43 -30.75
C ILE A 399 22.43 10.85 -29.75
N GLU A 400 22.21 12.15 -29.59
CA GLU A 400 21.12 12.67 -28.76
C GLU A 400 19.76 12.09 -29.18
N SER A 401 18.92 11.74 -28.20
CA SER A 401 17.60 11.13 -28.41
C SER A 401 17.61 9.78 -29.16
N GLU A 402 18.79 9.22 -29.43
CA GLU A 402 18.91 7.85 -29.92
C GLU A 402 18.44 6.87 -28.83
N SER A 403 17.84 5.78 -29.27
CA SER A 403 17.37 4.73 -28.36
C SER A 403 18.54 3.87 -27.91
N VAL A 404 18.85 3.91 -26.63
CA VAL A 404 19.87 3.07 -25.99
C VAL A 404 19.19 1.89 -25.31
N VAL A 405 19.79 0.69 -25.42
CA VAL A 405 19.31 -0.52 -24.76
C VAL A 405 20.41 -1.13 -23.91
N VAL A 406 20.14 -1.24 -22.61
CA VAL A 406 21.00 -1.94 -21.64
C VAL A 406 20.36 -3.29 -21.33
N GLU A 407 21.13 -4.38 -21.48
CA GLU A 407 20.75 -5.71 -21.03
C GLU A 407 21.37 -5.97 -19.66
N VAL A 408 20.51 -6.31 -18.70
CA VAL A 408 20.91 -6.67 -17.33
C VAL A 408 20.70 -8.18 -17.16
N SER A 409 21.77 -8.87 -16.78
CA SER A 409 21.75 -10.28 -16.45
C SER A 409 21.84 -10.45 -14.94
N LEU A 410 20.88 -11.19 -14.38
CA LEU A 410 20.78 -11.52 -12.98
C LEU A 410 20.90 -13.03 -12.81
N GLN A 411 21.75 -13.47 -11.89
CA GLN A 411 21.91 -14.88 -11.55
C GLN A 411 21.95 -15.04 -10.04
N ARG A 412 21.07 -15.87 -9.49
CA ARG A 412 21.07 -16.19 -8.06
C ARG A 412 22.13 -17.24 -7.79
N GLU A 413 23.00 -16.98 -6.81
CA GLU A 413 23.90 -18.01 -6.30
C GLU A 413 23.08 -19.00 -5.47
N VAL A 414 23.15 -20.27 -5.82
CA VAL A 414 22.52 -21.36 -5.06
C VAL A 414 23.67 -22.18 -4.51
N GLU A 415 23.74 -22.33 -3.18
CA GLU A 415 24.62 -23.31 -2.57
C GLU A 415 24.13 -24.71 -2.98
N ASP A 416 24.98 -25.47 -3.68
CA ASP A 416 24.70 -26.83 -4.13
C ASP A 416 24.60 -27.78 -2.92
N ASP A 417 23.46 -27.78 -2.23
CA ASP A 417 23.14 -28.82 -1.25
C ASP A 417 22.77 -30.11 -2.02
N GLU A 418 23.76 -31.01 -2.16
CA GLU A 418 23.68 -32.27 -2.92
C GLU A 418 22.51 -33.21 -2.48
N GLU A 419 21.90 -33.00 -1.31
CA GLU A 419 20.87 -33.88 -0.72
C GLU A 419 19.40 -33.56 -1.07
N GLU A 420 19.04 -32.41 -1.67
CA GLU A 420 17.64 -32.03 -1.98
C GLU A 420 17.24 -32.10 -3.48
N SER A 421 17.97 -32.86 -4.29
CA SER A 421 17.94 -32.84 -5.76
C SER A 421 16.58 -33.14 -6.46
N GLU A 422 15.60 -33.77 -5.80
CA GLU A 422 14.25 -34.00 -6.36
C GLU A 422 13.19 -32.97 -5.93
N LYS A 423 13.43 -32.16 -4.88
CA LYS A 423 12.53 -31.07 -4.44
C LYS A 423 12.97 -29.69 -4.95
N THR A 424 14.25 -29.53 -5.28
CA THR A 424 14.86 -28.27 -5.77
C THR A 424 14.40 -27.88 -7.17
N THR A 425 14.03 -28.82 -8.04
CA THR A 425 13.57 -28.52 -9.41
C THR A 425 12.27 -27.71 -9.44
N LYS A 426 11.35 -27.90 -8.48
CA LYS A 426 10.14 -27.07 -8.34
C LYS A 426 10.38 -25.76 -7.59
N LYS A 427 11.30 -25.72 -6.63
CA LYS A 427 11.70 -24.47 -5.93
C LYS A 427 12.33 -23.46 -6.91
N ASN A 428 13.13 -23.92 -7.88
CA ASN A 428 13.79 -23.04 -8.86
C ASN A 428 12.84 -22.36 -9.87
N GLU A 429 11.60 -22.80 -10.00
CA GLU A 429 10.61 -22.18 -10.89
C GLU A 429 9.71 -21.15 -10.19
N MET A 430 9.80 -21.05 -8.86
CA MET A 430 8.99 -20.12 -8.08
C MET A 430 9.84 -18.94 -7.60
N VAL A 431 9.18 -17.79 -7.47
CA VAL A 431 9.79 -16.63 -6.82
C VAL A 431 9.87 -16.94 -5.32
N PRO A 432 11.02 -16.73 -4.66
CA PRO A 432 11.15 -16.98 -3.25
C PRO A 432 10.19 -16.12 -2.42
N LYS A 433 9.72 -16.71 -1.32
CA LYS A 433 8.94 -16.00 -0.30
C LYS A 433 9.89 -15.25 0.63
N VAL A 434 9.53 -14.01 0.93
CA VAL A 434 10.27 -13.15 1.84
C VAL A 434 10.05 -13.61 3.27
N PHE A 435 11.13 -13.81 4.01
CA PHE A 435 11.08 -13.98 5.46
C PHE A 435 11.00 -12.62 6.14
N ALA A 436 9.78 -12.22 6.51
CA ALA A 436 9.50 -10.94 7.18
C ALA A 436 8.52 -11.15 8.35
N PRO A 437 8.98 -11.64 9.51
CA PRO A 437 8.10 -12.04 10.63
C PRO A 437 7.35 -10.86 11.28
N LYS A 438 7.79 -9.63 11.03
CA LYS A 438 7.16 -8.40 11.52
C LYS A 438 6.17 -7.81 10.51
N PHE A 439 6.16 -8.27 9.26
CA PHE A 439 5.21 -7.82 8.25
C PHE A 439 3.95 -8.72 8.28
N PRO A 440 2.74 -8.15 8.21
CA PRO A 440 1.50 -8.91 8.46
C PRO A 440 1.05 -9.83 7.32
N MET A 441 1.66 -9.74 6.14
CA MET A 441 1.24 -10.48 4.95
C MET A 441 2.42 -11.25 4.36
N GLU A 442 2.14 -12.43 3.79
CA GLU A 442 3.15 -13.11 2.97
C GLU A 442 3.46 -12.30 1.72
N LYS A 443 4.75 -12.26 1.35
CA LYS A 443 5.23 -11.48 0.23
C LYS A 443 6.21 -12.28 -0.61
N ASP A 444 6.08 -12.14 -1.93
CA ASP A 444 7.08 -12.60 -2.89
C ASP A 444 8.18 -11.55 -3.05
N GLU A 445 9.41 -12.02 -3.22
CA GLU A 445 10.58 -11.18 -3.44
C GLU A 445 10.48 -10.47 -4.80
N GLY A 446 10.69 -9.15 -4.82
CA GLY A 446 10.72 -8.35 -6.03
C GLY A 446 11.97 -7.48 -6.12
N TRP A 447 12.37 -7.18 -7.34
CA TRP A 447 13.51 -6.33 -7.65
C TRP A 447 13.12 -5.20 -8.60
N TRP A 448 13.72 -4.04 -8.41
CA TRP A 448 13.75 -2.97 -9.40
C TRP A 448 15.13 -2.87 -10.00
N ILE A 449 15.19 -2.84 -11.33
CA ILE A 449 16.39 -2.51 -12.08
C ILE A 449 16.21 -1.10 -12.61
N CYS A 450 17.11 -0.19 -12.25
CA CYS A 450 17.01 1.22 -12.58
C CYS A 450 18.28 1.69 -13.30
N VAL A 451 18.13 2.37 -14.43
CA VAL A 451 19.24 3.05 -15.11
C VAL A 451 19.10 4.54 -14.84
N GLY A 452 20.13 5.16 -14.29
CA GLY A 452 20.06 6.57 -13.89
C GLY A 452 21.36 7.34 -14.10
N ASP A 453 21.23 8.65 -14.30
CA ASP A 453 22.31 9.62 -14.25
C ASP A 453 22.36 10.25 -12.85
N VAL A 454 23.41 9.88 -12.09
CA VAL A 454 23.59 10.32 -10.70
C VAL A 454 23.87 11.81 -10.60
N LYS A 455 24.60 12.38 -11.57
CA LYS A 455 24.96 13.81 -11.56
C LYS A 455 23.70 14.66 -11.75
N ARG A 456 22.82 14.22 -12.64
CA ARG A 456 21.56 14.93 -12.98
C ARG A 456 20.37 14.53 -12.13
N ASN A 457 20.52 13.54 -11.25
CA ASN A 457 19.41 13.00 -10.48
C ASN A 457 18.24 12.53 -11.38
N GLN A 458 18.58 12.02 -12.57
CA GLN A 458 17.62 11.65 -13.59
C GLN A 458 17.51 10.13 -13.69
N LEU A 459 16.29 9.61 -13.59
CA LEU A 459 15.98 8.22 -13.88
C LEU A 459 15.68 8.08 -15.37
N LEU A 460 16.41 7.22 -16.07
CA LEU A 460 16.30 7.01 -17.52
C LEU A 460 15.40 5.84 -17.86
N GLY A 461 15.47 4.77 -17.05
CA GLY A 461 14.66 3.58 -17.25
C GLY A 461 14.51 2.80 -15.95
N ILE A 462 13.37 2.15 -15.79
CA ILE A 462 13.05 1.29 -14.65
C ILE A 462 12.36 0.02 -15.14
N ARG A 463 12.64 -1.10 -14.50
CA ARG A 463 11.89 -2.34 -14.71
C ARG A 463 11.79 -3.15 -13.43
N ARG A 464 10.58 -3.59 -13.10
CA ARG A 464 10.34 -4.52 -11.99
C ARG A 464 10.50 -5.97 -12.47
N VAL A 465 11.17 -6.79 -11.67
CA VAL A 465 11.51 -8.17 -11.97
C VAL A 465 11.21 -9.05 -10.76
N ALA A 466 10.52 -10.16 -11.00
CA ALA A 466 10.36 -11.20 -10.00
C ALA A 466 11.40 -12.29 -10.32
N LEU A 467 12.53 -12.25 -9.62
CA LEU A 467 13.68 -13.12 -9.88
C LEU A 467 13.42 -14.53 -9.35
N LYS A 468 13.63 -15.53 -10.22
CA LYS A 468 13.64 -16.95 -9.86
C LYS A 468 15.11 -17.38 -9.65
N SER A 469 15.64 -18.24 -10.51
CA SER A 469 17.06 -18.60 -10.56
C SER A 469 17.91 -17.59 -11.36
N SER A 470 17.43 -17.16 -12.52
CA SER A 470 18.10 -16.16 -13.36
C SER A 470 17.08 -15.35 -14.16
N ALA A 471 17.49 -14.17 -14.59
CA ALA A 471 16.70 -13.32 -15.46
C ALA A 471 17.61 -12.50 -16.38
N ARG A 472 17.15 -12.27 -17.62
CA ARG A 472 17.77 -11.30 -18.53
C ARG A 472 16.73 -10.26 -18.90
N VAL A 473 17.08 -8.99 -18.70
CA VAL A 473 16.12 -7.90 -18.75
C VAL A 473 16.71 -6.77 -19.57
N LYS A 474 16.00 -6.41 -20.65
CA LYS A 474 16.36 -5.26 -21.47
C LYS A 474 15.63 -4.03 -20.97
N ILE A 475 16.38 -2.95 -20.77
CA ILE A 475 15.86 -1.63 -20.43
C ILE A 475 16.22 -0.70 -21.58
N GLN A 476 15.19 -0.13 -22.20
CA GLN A 476 15.32 0.81 -23.30
C GLN A 476 15.02 2.22 -22.79
N PHE A 477 15.87 3.18 -23.14
CA PHE A 477 15.68 4.59 -22.82
C PHE A 477 16.25 5.48 -23.94
N GLN A 478 15.88 6.76 -23.95
CA GLN A 478 16.43 7.72 -24.90
C GLN A 478 17.69 8.36 -24.35
N CYS A 479 18.72 8.46 -25.17
CA CYS A 479 19.94 9.20 -24.85
C CYS A 479 19.58 10.66 -24.50
N PRO A 480 19.91 11.14 -23.28
CA PRO A 480 19.47 12.48 -22.86
C PRO A 480 20.11 13.57 -23.70
N MET A 481 19.40 14.68 -23.94
CA MET A 481 19.95 15.82 -24.67
C MET A 481 21.10 16.50 -23.91
N LEU A 482 22.01 17.18 -24.63
CA LEU A 482 23.02 18.07 -24.07
C LEU A 482 22.35 19.34 -23.51
N GLU A 483 22.79 19.77 -22.34
CA GLU A 483 22.37 21.06 -21.80
C GLU A 483 23.19 22.20 -22.42
N PRO A 484 22.67 23.45 -22.46
CA PRO A 484 23.41 24.59 -22.95
C PRO A 484 24.74 24.77 -22.20
N GLY A 485 25.86 24.67 -22.90
CA GLY A 485 27.21 24.80 -22.33
C GLY A 485 27.97 23.49 -22.13
N GLN A 486 27.39 22.34 -22.48
CA GLN A 486 28.11 21.06 -22.53
C GLN A 486 28.85 20.87 -23.85
N GLU A 487 30.03 20.26 -23.78
CA GLU A 487 30.83 19.94 -24.96
C GLU A 487 30.27 18.71 -25.70
N ILE A 488 30.35 18.75 -27.02
CA ILE A 488 30.12 17.58 -27.88
C ILE A 488 31.20 16.55 -27.50
N ASN A 489 30.78 15.32 -27.15
CA ASN A 489 31.61 14.21 -26.62
C ASN A 489 31.88 14.22 -25.09
N GLU A 490 31.07 14.89 -24.28
CA GLU A 490 31.17 14.72 -22.82
C GLU A 490 30.88 13.26 -22.41
N GLN A 491 31.82 12.62 -21.71
CA GLN A 491 31.61 11.30 -21.13
C GLN A 491 30.55 11.35 -20.03
N ARG A 492 29.45 10.62 -20.26
CA ARG A 492 28.40 10.43 -19.26
C ARG A 492 28.56 9.09 -18.57
N VAL A 493 28.55 9.12 -17.25
CA VAL A 493 28.60 7.92 -16.42
C VAL A 493 27.19 7.63 -15.94
N LEU A 494 26.61 6.57 -16.49
CA LEU A 494 25.34 6.02 -16.02
C LEU A 494 25.62 4.98 -14.94
N LYS A 495 24.72 4.87 -13.97
CA LYS A 495 24.72 3.78 -13.00
C LYS A 495 23.48 2.91 -13.18
N VAL A 496 23.63 1.62 -12.92
CA VAL A 496 22.54 0.66 -13.02
C VAL A 496 22.31 0.08 -11.63
N TYR A 497 21.22 0.50 -11.00
CA TYR A 497 20.86 0.06 -9.66
C TYR A 497 20.02 -1.22 -9.72
N LEU A 498 20.37 -2.19 -8.90
CA LEU A 498 19.55 -3.35 -8.57
C LEU A 498 19.06 -3.20 -7.12
N MET A 499 17.78 -2.87 -6.96
CA MET A 499 17.17 -2.60 -5.65
C MET A 499 16.18 -3.70 -5.28
N CYS A 500 16.33 -4.32 -4.11
CA CYS A 500 15.36 -5.26 -3.59
C CYS A 500 14.15 -4.51 -3.01
N ASP A 501 12.95 -5.08 -3.10
CA ASP A 501 11.76 -4.47 -2.48
C ASP A 501 11.51 -4.90 -1.03
N SER A 502 12.34 -5.79 -0.51
CA SER A 502 12.07 -6.56 0.70
C SER A 502 13.22 -6.70 1.69
N TYR A 503 14.48 -6.61 1.26
CA TYR A 503 15.66 -6.80 2.13
C TYR A 503 16.59 -5.60 2.01
N LEU A 504 17.17 -5.16 3.12
CA LEU A 504 18.18 -4.10 3.16
C LEU A 504 19.57 -4.71 3.04
N GLY A 505 20.51 -4.04 2.36
CA GLY A 505 21.90 -4.47 2.28
C GLY A 505 22.19 -5.55 1.22
N VAL A 506 21.27 -5.75 0.27
CA VAL A 506 21.47 -6.57 -0.94
C VAL A 506 21.50 -5.74 -2.22
N ASP A 507 21.30 -4.42 -2.09
CA ASP A 507 21.22 -3.52 -3.23
C ASP A 507 22.61 -3.33 -3.86
N GLN A 508 22.66 -3.25 -5.19
CA GLN A 508 23.89 -3.12 -5.99
C GLN A 508 23.77 -1.96 -6.98
N GLU A 509 24.89 -1.35 -7.41
CA GLU A 509 24.92 -0.21 -8.35
C GLU A 509 25.98 -0.28 -9.46
#